data_AF-A0A9D8P198-F1
#
_entry.id   AF-A0A9D8P198-F1
#
_cell.length_a   1.000
_cell.length_b   1.000
_cell.length_c   1.000
_cell.angle_alpha   90.00
_cell.angle_beta   90.00
_cell.angle_gamma   90.00
#
_symmetry.space_group_name_H-M   'P 1'
#
loop_
_entity.id
_entity.type
_entity.pdbx_description
1 polymer ?
#
loop_
_entity_poly.entity_id
_entity_poly.type
_entity_poly.pdbx_seq_one_letter_code
_entity_poly.pdbx_strand_id
1 'polypeptide(L)'
;MRCSPPICHGGTGEPTKLHEILSASAGCPGTPDIRDRSGREARVSRLVPGDRHGIRRRRLLARACLAALLLATAPLRALGAFPSLAQVRAAWRPSEAYLLDRHGTVLHELRVDLSARRLAWTELVDISPALMRAVIQAEDRRFYDHPGVDWRAVAAAAWNRLTSAHSRRGASTLSMQLAALLDRSASGKPGR
;
A
#
# COMPACT_ATOMS: atom_id res chain seq x y z
N MET A 1 42.55 35.75 2.97
CA MET A 1 43.85 35.10 2.68
C MET A 1 43.72 33.61 2.96
N ARG A 2 44.41 32.76 2.20
CA ARG A 2 44.39 31.28 2.38
C ARG A 2 45.53 30.89 3.33
N CYS A 3 45.26 29.98 4.26
CA CYS A 3 46.29 29.18 4.93
C CYS A 3 45.85 27.72 4.95
N SER A 4 46.56 26.87 4.21
CA SER A 4 46.44 25.41 4.31
C SER A 4 47.24 24.90 5.52
N PRO A 5 46.83 23.81 6.18
CA PRO A 5 47.70 23.05 7.05
C PRO A 5 48.56 22.06 6.23
N PRO A 6 49.83 21.81 6.60
CA PRO A 6 50.60 20.68 6.06
C PRO A 6 50.35 19.39 6.87
N ILE A 7 50.57 18.26 6.18
CA ILE A 7 50.41 16.89 6.67
C ILE A 7 51.74 16.39 7.24
N CYS A 8 51.71 15.62 8.33
CA CYS A 8 52.89 14.90 8.84
C CYS A 8 52.71 13.38 8.70
N HIS A 9 53.66 12.74 8.01
CA HIS A 9 53.75 11.29 7.84
C HIS A 9 54.87 10.69 8.70
N GLY A 10 54.57 9.62 9.44
CA GLY A 10 55.39 8.40 9.56
C GLY A 10 56.72 8.42 10.34
N GLY A 11 57.06 7.24 10.91
CA GLY A 11 58.46 6.81 11.02
C GLY A 11 59.05 6.56 12.41
N THR A 12 58.76 5.38 12.96
CA THR A 12 59.72 4.45 13.61
C THR A 12 61.10 4.96 14.10
N GLY A 13 61.48 4.65 15.35
CA GLY A 13 62.89 4.63 15.77
C GLY A 13 63.17 4.70 17.28
N GLU A 14 63.15 3.55 17.96
CA GLU A 14 64.07 3.27 19.09
C GLU A 14 65.48 2.92 18.52
N PRO A 15 66.58 2.73 19.30
CA PRO A 15 66.68 2.65 20.77
C PRO A 15 67.91 3.40 21.38
N THR A 16 68.17 3.11 22.66
CA THR A 16 69.51 3.07 23.32
C THR A 16 70.07 4.36 23.92
N LYS A 17 70.15 4.39 25.26
CA LYS A 17 71.34 4.86 25.99
C LYS A 17 71.53 4.06 27.28
N LEU A 18 72.65 3.33 27.33
CA LEU A 18 73.22 2.67 28.51
C LEU A 18 74.32 3.56 29.12
N HIS A 19 74.91 3.11 30.25
CA HIS A 19 76.00 3.75 31.03
C HIS A 19 75.53 4.94 31.91
N GLU A 20 76.00 5.20 33.15
CA GLU A 20 76.99 4.57 34.06
C GLU A 20 76.84 5.20 35.49
N ILE A 21 77.33 4.69 36.65
CA ILE A 21 77.95 3.42 37.08
C ILE A 21 77.85 3.23 38.64
N LEU A 22 78.41 2.14 39.20
CA LEU A 22 78.73 1.78 40.60
C LEU A 22 78.18 2.59 41.81
N SER A 23 77.63 1.84 42.78
CA SER A 23 78.17 1.81 44.15
C SER A 23 77.92 0.44 44.82
N ALA A 24 78.96 -0.14 45.43
CA ALA A 24 78.91 -1.40 46.20
C ALA A 24 78.17 -1.19 47.56
N SER A 25 77.83 -2.19 48.38
CA SER A 25 78.51 -3.48 48.63
C SER A 25 77.68 -4.51 49.41
N ALA A 26 78.08 -5.78 49.29
CA ALA A 26 78.00 -6.86 50.30
C ALA A 26 76.60 -7.39 50.75
N GLY A 27 76.28 -8.61 50.32
CA GLY A 27 75.18 -9.42 50.85
C GLY A 27 75.00 -10.75 50.11
N CYS A 28 75.57 -11.83 50.64
CA CYS A 28 75.44 -13.21 50.13
C CYS A 28 75.07 -14.16 51.27
N PRO A 29 74.61 -15.40 51.00
CA PRO A 29 73.69 -15.84 49.94
C PRO A 29 72.49 -16.63 50.51
N GLY A 30 71.41 -16.77 49.73
CA GLY A 30 70.25 -17.58 50.12
C GLY A 30 69.44 -18.10 48.92
N THR A 31 69.75 -19.33 48.50
CA THR A 31 68.90 -20.20 47.64
C THR A 31 68.26 -21.28 48.51
N PRO A 32 67.13 -21.94 48.14
CA PRO A 32 66.54 -22.08 46.80
C PRO A 32 65.08 -21.52 46.74
N ASP A 33 64.28 -21.63 45.67
CA ASP A 33 63.64 -22.85 45.16
C ASP A 33 63.20 -22.72 43.68
N ILE A 34 63.33 -23.81 42.92
CA ILE A 34 62.88 -23.94 41.51
C ILE A 34 61.58 -24.75 41.52
N ARG A 35 60.42 -24.07 41.66
CA ARG A 35 59.08 -24.62 41.40
C ARG A 35 57.99 -23.54 41.41
N ASP A 36 57.67 -23.00 40.24
CA ASP A 36 56.37 -23.25 39.59
C ASP A 36 56.43 -22.77 38.13
N ARG A 37 56.14 -23.68 37.21
CA ARG A 37 56.05 -23.40 35.77
C ARG A 37 54.75 -23.97 35.19
N SER A 38 53.65 -23.86 35.94
CA SER A 38 52.32 -24.28 35.53
C SER A 38 51.33 -23.11 35.66
N GLY A 39 50.77 -22.64 34.53
CA GLY A 39 49.94 -21.42 34.54
C GLY A 39 49.65 -20.74 33.21
N ARG A 40 50.12 -21.29 32.07
CA ARG A 40 49.57 -20.97 30.75
C ARG A 40 48.64 -22.10 30.32
N GLU A 41 47.33 -21.84 30.40
CA GLU A 41 46.22 -22.32 29.54
C GLU A 41 44.93 -22.44 30.35
N ALA A 42 44.03 -21.46 30.21
CA ALA A 42 42.57 -21.60 30.35
C ALA A 42 41.81 -20.28 30.13
N ARG A 43 42.14 -19.46 29.11
CA ARG A 43 41.17 -18.45 28.63
C ARG A 43 40.17 -19.12 27.68
N VAL A 44 39.36 -20.03 28.24
CA VAL A 44 38.19 -20.55 27.55
C VAL A 44 37.17 -19.42 27.46
N SER A 45 37.14 -18.75 26.30
CA SER A 45 36.12 -17.76 25.98
C SER A 45 34.75 -18.42 26.07
N ARG A 46 34.03 -18.16 27.17
CA ARG A 46 32.65 -18.63 27.36
C ARG A 46 31.80 -18.13 26.19
N LEU A 47 31.45 -19.05 25.30
CA LEU A 47 30.42 -18.84 24.28
C LEU A 47 29.11 -18.53 25.00
N VAL A 48 28.80 -17.24 25.13
CA VAL A 48 27.49 -16.78 25.62
C VAL A 48 26.43 -17.43 24.72
N PRO A 49 25.47 -18.19 25.27
CA PRO A 49 24.40 -18.77 24.48
C PRO A 49 23.54 -17.64 23.90
N GLY A 50 23.83 -17.24 22.66
CA GLY A 50 23.11 -16.17 22.00
C GLY A 50 21.63 -16.53 21.90
N ASP A 51 20.74 -15.67 22.40
CA ASP A 51 19.30 -15.92 22.44
C ASP A 51 18.68 -15.93 21.03
N ARG A 52 18.80 -17.09 20.38
CA ARG A 52 18.22 -17.39 19.07
C ARG A 52 16.69 -17.28 19.11
N HIS A 53 16.04 -17.42 20.27
CA HIS A 53 14.59 -17.32 20.42
C HIS A 53 14.14 -15.85 20.46
N GLY A 54 14.82 -14.99 21.22
CA GLY A 54 14.60 -13.54 21.23
C GLY A 54 14.78 -12.92 19.84
N ILE A 55 15.84 -13.30 19.11
CA ILE A 55 16.09 -12.81 17.74
C ILE A 55 15.00 -13.31 16.77
N ARG A 56 14.57 -14.58 16.86
CA ARG A 56 13.47 -15.12 16.04
C ARG A 56 12.13 -14.43 16.34
N ARG A 57 11.80 -14.22 17.63
CA ARG A 57 10.59 -13.49 18.05
C ARG A 57 10.59 -12.04 17.55
N ARG A 58 11.70 -11.30 17.70
CA ARG A 58 11.84 -9.93 17.17
C ARG A 58 11.66 -9.87 15.64
N ARG A 59 12.22 -10.83 14.89
CA ARG A 59 12.03 -10.93 13.43
C ARG A 59 10.60 -11.29 13.03
N LEU A 60 9.92 -12.15 13.78
CA LEU A 60 8.50 -12.48 13.58
C LEU A 60 7.60 -11.28 13.85
N LEU A 61 7.81 -10.57 14.97
CA LEU A 61 7.08 -9.34 15.30
C LEU A 61 7.30 -8.24 14.25
N ALA A 62 8.55 -7.99 13.84
CA ALA A 62 8.84 -7.01 12.79
C ALA A 62 8.16 -7.35 11.45
N ARG A 63 8.11 -8.63 11.07
CA ARG A 63 7.38 -9.10 9.88
C ARG A 63 5.87 -8.95 10.03
N ALA A 64 5.31 -9.24 11.21
CA ALA A 64 3.90 -9.04 11.49
C ALA A 64 3.50 -7.56 11.44
N CYS A 65 4.32 -6.66 12.02
CA CYS A 65 4.13 -5.22 11.93
C CYS A 65 4.24 -4.70 10.47
N LEU A 66 5.21 -5.19 9.69
CA LEU A 66 5.33 -4.84 8.27
C LEU A 66 4.13 -5.33 7.46
N ALA A 67 3.68 -6.57 7.68
CA ALA A 67 2.49 -7.11 7.04
C ALA A 67 1.23 -6.31 7.42
N ALA A 68 1.05 -5.98 8.71
CA ALA A 68 -0.05 -5.15 9.18
C ALA A 68 -0.02 -3.74 8.55
N LEU A 69 1.17 -3.13 8.38
CA LEU A 69 1.33 -1.84 7.71
C LEU A 69 1.00 -1.92 6.21
N LEU A 70 1.37 -3.01 5.53
CA LEU A 70 1.01 -3.24 4.12
C LEU A 70 -0.50 -3.47 3.95
N LEU A 71 -1.13 -4.24 4.85
CA LEU A 71 -2.57 -4.43 4.90
C LEU A 71 -3.34 -3.14 5.24
N ALA A 72 -2.80 -2.30 6.14
CA ALA A 72 -3.40 -1.01 6.50
C ALA A 72 -3.25 0.06 5.40
N THR A 73 -2.21 -0.02 4.56
CA THR A 73 -1.99 0.93 3.44
C THR A 73 -2.73 0.53 2.17
N ALA A 74 -3.04 -0.76 1.97
CA ALA A 74 -3.85 -1.24 0.83
C ALA A 74 -5.18 -0.47 0.62
N PRO A 75 -6.05 -0.26 1.64
CA PRO A 75 -7.29 0.50 1.45
C PRO A 75 -7.05 1.96 1.09
N LEU A 76 -5.97 2.60 1.60
CA LEU A 76 -5.62 3.98 1.22
C LEU A 76 -5.23 4.08 -0.26
N ARG A 77 -4.58 3.06 -0.86
CA ARG A 77 -4.26 3.08 -2.30
C ARG A 77 -5.49 2.95 -3.18
N ALA A 78 -6.56 2.29 -2.71
CA ALA A 78 -7.82 2.17 -3.44
C ALA A 78 -8.61 3.49 -3.51
N LEU A 79 -8.45 4.39 -2.53
CA LEU A 79 -9.13 5.70 -2.53
C LEU A 79 -8.72 6.61 -3.69
N GLY A 80 -7.54 6.41 -4.27
CA GLY A 80 -7.07 7.15 -5.45
C GLY A 80 -7.51 6.57 -6.80
N ALA A 81 -8.32 5.50 -6.82
CA ALA A 81 -8.62 4.73 -8.03
C ALA A 81 -9.95 5.08 -8.72
N PHE A 82 -10.82 5.89 -8.10
CA PHE A 82 -12.14 6.22 -8.65
C PHE A 82 -12.18 7.64 -9.23
N PRO A 83 -12.75 7.84 -10.44
CA PRO A 83 -12.89 9.16 -11.02
C PRO A 83 -13.94 9.98 -10.28
N SER A 84 -13.67 11.27 -10.08
CA SER A 84 -14.66 12.21 -9.54
C SER A 84 -15.79 12.45 -10.54
N LEU A 85 -16.96 12.91 -10.07
CA LEU A 85 -18.09 13.26 -10.94
C LEU A 85 -17.68 14.25 -12.05
N ALA A 86 -16.83 15.23 -11.73
CA ALA A 86 -16.31 16.18 -12.70
C ALA A 86 -15.42 15.52 -13.76
N GLN A 87 -14.58 14.54 -13.37
CA GLN A 87 -13.76 13.77 -14.31
C GLN A 87 -14.62 12.87 -15.22
N VAL A 88 -15.61 12.17 -14.66
CA VAL A 88 -16.55 11.35 -15.44
C VAL A 88 -17.31 12.20 -16.46
N ARG A 89 -17.82 13.36 -16.03
CA ARG A 89 -18.52 14.31 -16.92
C ARG A 89 -17.62 14.87 -18.02
N ALA A 90 -16.41 15.31 -17.69
CA ALA A 90 -15.46 15.87 -18.66
C ALA A 90 -15.00 14.83 -19.71
N ALA A 91 -14.87 13.56 -19.28
CA ALA A 91 -14.56 12.43 -20.14
C ALA A 91 -15.76 11.91 -20.94
N TRP A 92 -17.00 12.31 -20.61
CA TRP A 92 -18.19 11.83 -21.31
C TRP A 92 -18.19 12.26 -22.79
N ARG A 93 -18.50 11.31 -23.67
CA ARG A 93 -18.60 11.52 -25.12
C ARG A 93 -19.87 10.84 -25.61
N PRO A 94 -20.91 11.58 -26.02
CA PRO A 94 -22.10 11.00 -26.64
C PRO A 94 -21.72 10.15 -27.86
N SER A 95 -22.52 9.12 -28.14
CA SER A 95 -22.36 8.25 -29.31
C SER A 95 -23.12 8.75 -30.54
N GLU A 96 -23.85 9.85 -30.40
CA GLU A 96 -24.75 10.45 -31.38
C GLU A 96 -24.26 11.89 -31.66
N ALA A 97 -24.29 12.29 -32.93
CA ALA A 97 -23.96 13.61 -33.41
C ALA A 97 -25.16 14.19 -34.18
N TYR A 98 -25.45 15.47 -33.94
CA TYR A 98 -26.60 16.15 -34.53
C TYR A 98 -26.15 17.05 -35.68
N LEU A 99 -26.69 16.82 -36.88
CA LEU A 99 -26.62 17.78 -37.98
C LEU A 99 -27.68 18.85 -37.72
N LEU A 100 -27.24 20.09 -37.52
CA LEU A 100 -28.11 21.23 -37.28
C LEU A 100 -28.30 22.06 -38.56
N ASP A 101 -29.45 22.70 -38.71
CA ASP A 101 -29.64 23.77 -39.68
C ASP A 101 -28.99 25.09 -39.23
N ARG A 102 -29.07 26.12 -40.07
CA ARG A 102 -28.52 27.46 -39.78
C ARG A 102 -29.18 28.19 -38.59
N HIS A 103 -30.30 27.66 -38.09
CA HIS A 103 -31.07 28.20 -36.96
C HIS A 103 -30.91 27.35 -35.68
N GLY A 104 -30.14 26.26 -35.74
CA GLY A 104 -29.94 25.32 -34.62
C GLY A 104 -30.94 24.18 -34.55
N THR A 105 -31.85 24.03 -35.53
CA THR A 105 -32.82 22.93 -35.59
C THR A 105 -32.12 21.62 -35.97
N VAL A 106 -32.39 20.53 -35.26
CA VAL A 106 -31.86 19.20 -35.64
C VAL A 106 -32.50 18.74 -36.96
N LEU A 107 -31.66 18.55 -37.98
CA LEU A 107 -32.05 17.98 -39.28
C LEU A 107 -31.84 16.46 -39.32
N HIS A 108 -30.78 15.97 -38.67
CA HIS A 108 -30.44 14.55 -38.66
C HIS A 108 -29.64 14.17 -37.40
N GLU A 109 -29.81 12.95 -36.93
CA GLU A 109 -29.05 12.35 -35.83
C GLU A 109 -28.25 11.17 -36.39
N LEU A 110 -26.92 11.25 -36.30
CA LEU A 110 -26.01 10.21 -36.78
C LEU A 110 -25.27 9.56 -35.62
N ARG A 111 -25.27 8.23 -35.58
CA ARG A 111 -24.53 7.45 -34.59
C ARG A 111 -23.04 7.38 -34.97
N VAL A 112 -22.20 8.11 -34.25
CA VAL A 112 -20.75 8.24 -34.49
C VAL A 112 -19.89 7.22 -33.73
N ASP A 113 -20.38 6.71 -32.59
CA ASP A 113 -19.77 5.57 -31.90
C ASP A 113 -20.76 4.40 -31.95
N LEU A 114 -20.41 3.36 -32.71
CA LEU A 114 -21.23 2.15 -32.85
C LEU A 114 -21.05 1.20 -31.66
N SER A 115 -19.90 1.22 -30.98
CA SER A 115 -19.50 0.26 -29.94
C SER A 115 -20.25 0.42 -28.61
N ALA A 116 -20.78 1.60 -28.30
CA ALA A 116 -21.62 1.82 -27.13
C ALA A 116 -22.70 2.88 -27.39
N ARG A 117 -23.88 2.74 -26.78
CA ARG A 117 -24.92 3.79 -26.84
C ARG A 117 -24.83 4.68 -25.59
N ARG A 118 -24.45 5.94 -25.82
CA ARG A 118 -24.26 6.98 -24.81
C ARG A 118 -24.99 8.23 -25.31
N LEU A 119 -26.09 8.60 -24.65
CA LEU A 119 -26.81 9.84 -24.98
C LEU A 119 -26.00 11.08 -24.55
N ALA A 120 -26.55 12.26 -24.83
CA ALA A 120 -26.10 13.51 -24.21
C ALA A 120 -26.08 13.40 -22.67
N TRP A 121 -25.20 14.17 -22.02
CA TRP A 121 -25.21 14.29 -20.55
C TRP A 121 -26.37 15.20 -20.14
N THR A 122 -27.26 14.71 -19.29
CA THR A 122 -28.43 15.43 -18.76
C THR A 122 -28.26 15.63 -17.26
N GLU A 123 -28.59 16.82 -16.73
CA GLU A 123 -28.56 17.05 -15.29
C GLU A 123 -29.75 16.40 -14.59
N LEU A 124 -29.59 16.04 -13.32
CA LEU A 124 -30.66 15.40 -12.55
C LEU A 124 -31.91 16.29 -12.41
N VAL A 125 -31.75 17.61 -12.49
CA VAL A 125 -32.86 18.59 -12.45
C VAL A 125 -33.70 18.62 -13.73
N ASP A 126 -33.13 18.22 -14.86
CA ASP A 126 -33.81 18.15 -16.16
C ASP A 126 -34.57 16.81 -16.34
N ILE A 127 -34.31 15.84 -15.46
CA ILE A 127 -34.95 14.52 -15.48
C ILE A 127 -36.30 14.59 -14.78
N SER A 128 -37.34 14.08 -15.44
CA SER A 128 -38.69 14.00 -14.87
C SER A 128 -38.70 13.34 -13.48
N PRO A 129 -39.24 14.01 -12.44
CA PRO A 129 -39.34 13.43 -11.09
C PRO A 129 -40.14 12.12 -11.04
N ALA A 130 -41.06 11.92 -12.00
CA ALA A 130 -41.81 10.66 -12.13
C ALA A 130 -40.90 9.51 -12.62
N LEU A 131 -40.02 9.77 -13.58
CA LEU A 131 -39.05 8.79 -14.08
C LEU A 131 -38.05 8.40 -12.98
N MET A 132 -37.48 9.38 -12.27
CA MET A 132 -36.56 9.13 -11.16
C MET A 132 -37.20 8.24 -10.08
N ARG A 133 -38.45 8.52 -9.68
CA ARG A 133 -39.19 7.68 -8.72
C ARG A 133 -39.46 6.27 -9.26
N ALA A 134 -39.81 6.14 -10.54
CA ALA A 134 -40.08 4.85 -11.16
C ALA A 134 -38.82 3.96 -11.19
N VAL A 135 -37.67 4.51 -11.58
CA VAL A 135 -36.38 3.79 -11.60
C VAL A 135 -35.98 3.36 -10.19
N ILE A 136 -36.02 4.26 -9.21
CA ILE A 136 -35.71 3.92 -7.80
C ILE A 136 -36.65 2.82 -7.30
N GLN A 137 -37.97 2.93 -7.54
CA GLN A 137 -38.93 1.92 -7.07
C GLN A 137 -38.76 0.55 -7.74
N ALA A 138 -38.29 0.50 -8.99
CA ALA A 138 -38.12 -0.74 -9.76
C ALA A 138 -36.77 -1.44 -9.50
N GLU A 139 -35.67 -0.68 -9.51
CA GLU A 139 -34.30 -1.20 -9.38
C GLU A 139 -33.83 -1.26 -7.92
N ASP A 140 -34.11 -0.22 -7.13
CA ASP A 140 -33.47 0.00 -5.83
C ASP A 140 -34.38 0.73 -4.83
N ARG A 141 -35.44 0.02 -4.41
CA ARG A 141 -36.50 0.60 -3.55
C ARG A 141 -35.99 1.18 -2.22
N ARG A 142 -34.80 0.79 -1.76
CA ARG A 142 -34.16 1.25 -0.52
C ARG A 142 -32.93 2.12 -0.76
N PHE A 143 -32.80 2.70 -1.95
CA PHE A 143 -31.65 3.52 -2.35
C PHE A 143 -31.19 4.54 -1.29
N TYR A 144 -32.15 5.25 -0.67
CA TYR A 144 -31.89 6.26 0.37
C TYR A 144 -31.65 5.69 1.77
N ASP A 145 -31.99 4.42 2.04
CA ASP A 145 -31.86 3.78 3.35
C ASP A 145 -30.47 3.13 3.55
N HIS A 146 -29.62 3.10 2.51
CA HIS A 146 -28.35 2.36 2.54
C HIS A 146 -27.16 3.13 1.94
N PRO A 147 -25.93 2.88 2.41
CA PRO A 147 -24.71 3.54 1.91
C PRO A 147 -24.19 2.89 0.61
N GLY A 148 -25.09 2.60 -0.33
CA GLY A 148 -24.79 2.04 -1.65
C GLY A 148 -24.79 0.51 -1.75
N VAL A 149 -24.75 -0.25 -0.65
CA VAL A 149 -24.95 -1.71 -0.66
C VAL A 149 -26.09 -2.11 0.27
N ASP A 150 -27.11 -2.75 -0.30
CA ASP A 150 -28.24 -3.28 0.47
C ASP A 150 -27.92 -4.66 1.05
N TRP A 151 -27.29 -4.68 2.22
CA TRP A 151 -26.97 -5.93 2.94
C TRP A 151 -28.19 -6.81 3.22
N ARG A 152 -29.39 -6.22 3.38
CA ARG A 152 -30.63 -6.96 3.63
C ARG A 152 -31.12 -7.64 2.35
N ALA A 153 -31.01 -6.98 1.19
CA ALA A 153 -31.32 -7.57 -0.11
C ALA A 153 -30.28 -8.65 -0.49
N VAL A 154 -28.99 -8.40 -0.23
CA VAL A 154 -27.90 -9.38 -0.45
C VAL A 154 -28.13 -10.64 0.39
N ALA A 155 -28.40 -10.51 1.70
CA ALA A 155 -28.68 -11.65 2.57
C ALA A 155 -29.94 -12.42 2.12
N ALA A 156 -31.02 -11.71 1.79
CA ALA A 156 -32.24 -12.35 1.29
C ALA A 156 -32.03 -13.07 -0.06
N ALA A 157 -31.26 -12.50 -0.98
CA ALA A 157 -30.95 -13.13 -2.26
C ALA A 157 -30.01 -14.33 -2.10
N ALA A 158 -29.03 -14.28 -1.19
CA ALA A 158 -28.20 -15.43 -0.84
C ALA A 158 -29.05 -16.57 -0.25
N TRP A 159 -29.97 -16.26 0.67
CA TRP A 159 -30.89 -17.24 1.25
C TRP A 159 -31.83 -17.84 0.20
N ASN A 160 -32.40 -17.04 -0.70
CA ASN A 160 -33.25 -17.51 -1.79
C ASN A 160 -32.50 -18.46 -2.75
N ARG A 161 -31.23 -18.14 -3.07
CA ARG A 161 -30.37 -19.02 -3.87
C ARG A 161 -30.09 -20.34 -3.16
N LEU A 162 -29.78 -20.31 -1.86
CA LEU A 162 -29.51 -21.52 -1.06
C LEU A 162 -30.75 -22.42 -0.92
N THR A 163 -31.93 -21.82 -0.74
CA THR A 163 -33.20 -22.53 -0.57
C THR A 163 -33.89 -22.90 -1.90
N SER A 164 -33.27 -22.62 -3.06
CA SER A 164 -33.87 -22.77 -4.39
C SER A 164 -35.24 -22.07 -4.55
N ALA A 165 -35.48 -21.03 -3.75
CA ALA A 165 -36.69 -20.23 -3.83
C ALA A 165 -36.68 -19.42 -5.14
N HIS A 166 -37.74 -19.54 -5.93
CA HIS A 166 -37.84 -18.96 -7.29
C HIS A 166 -38.02 -17.42 -7.32
N SER A 167 -37.47 -16.70 -6.35
CA SER A 167 -37.59 -15.25 -6.24
C SER A 167 -36.65 -14.55 -7.24
N ARG A 168 -37.22 -13.99 -8.32
CA ARG A 168 -36.51 -13.19 -9.34
C ARG A 168 -35.99 -11.82 -8.85
N ARG A 169 -35.74 -11.64 -7.54
CA ARG A 169 -35.21 -10.39 -7.00
C ARG A 169 -33.70 -10.29 -7.23
N GLY A 170 -33.28 -9.32 -8.04
CA GLY A 170 -31.92 -8.82 -8.02
C GLY A 170 -31.60 -8.18 -6.66
N ALA A 171 -30.36 -8.31 -6.20
CA ALA A 171 -29.83 -7.62 -5.02
C ALA A 171 -28.85 -6.50 -5.39
N SER A 172 -28.78 -6.15 -6.67
CA SER A 172 -27.87 -5.12 -7.19
C SER A 172 -28.49 -3.74 -6.99
N THR A 173 -27.82 -2.88 -6.22
CA THR A 173 -28.21 -1.48 -6.03
C THR A 173 -27.83 -0.62 -7.24
N LEU A 174 -28.42 0.58 -7.36
CA LEU A 174 -28.01 1.56 -8.38
C LEU A 174 -26.53 1.95 -8.23
N SER A 175 -26.01 1.97 -7.01
CA SER A 175 -24.59 2.25 -6.74
C SER A 175 -23.66 1.12 -7.24
N MET A 176 -24.06 -0.15 -7.07
CA MET A 176 -23.31 -1.28 -7.63
C MET A 176 -23.36 -1.30 -9.16
N GLN A 177 -24.50 -0.98 -9.76
CA GLN A 177 -24.64 -0.85 -11.21
C GLN A 177 -23.73 0.26 -11.77
N LEU A 178 -23.70 1.43 -11.11
CA LEU A 178 -22.81 2.54 -11.45
C LEU A 178 -21.33 2.16 -11.33
N ALA A 179 -20.92 1.53 -10.22
CA ALA A 179 -19.55 1.07 -10.04
C ALA A 179 -19.12 0.10 -11.16
N ALA A 180 -19.99 -0.83 -11.54
CA ALA A 180 -19.74 -1.76 -12.63
C ALA A 180 -19.69 -1.10 -14.02
N LEU A 181 -20.43 0.01 -14.24
CA LEU A 181 -20.33 0.81 -15.46
C LEU A 181 -18.99 1.57 -15.53
N LEU A 182 -18.56 2.18 -14.42
CA LEU A 182 -17.29 2.90 -14.34
C LEU A 182 -16.08 1.96 -14.48
N ASP A 183 -16.11 0.79 -13.84
CA ASP A 183 -15.07 -0.24 -13.98
C ASP A 183 -14.98 -0.79 -15.41
N ARG A 184 -16.11 -1.03 -16.09
CA ARG A 184 -16.09 -1.39 -17.53
C ARG A 184 -15.48 -0.29 -18.39
N SER A 185 -15.81 0.97 -18.12
CA SER A 185 -15.23 2.12 -18.83
C SER A 185 -13.73 2.28 -18.58
N ALA A 186 -13.23 1.95 -17.39
CA ALA A 186 -11.81 1.99 -17.06
C ALA A 186 -11.04 0.77 -17.60
N SER A 187 -11.67 -0.41 -17.64
CA SER A 187 -11.04 -1.68 -18.04
C SER A 187 -11.05 -1.95 -19.56
N GLY A 188 -11.64 -1.05 -20.36
CA GLY A 188 -11.64 -1.13 -21.83
C GLY A 188 -12.41 -2.33 -22.41
N LYS A 189 -13.17 -3.06 -21.57
CA LYS A 189 -13.95 -4.22 -22.02
C LYS A 189 -15.18 -3.74 -22.79
N PRO A 190 -15.42 -4.24 -24.03
CA PRO A 190 -16.61 -3.87 -24.78
C PRO A 190 -17.88 -4.27 -24.03
N GLY A 191 -18.93 -3.45 -24.17
CA GLY A 191 -20.27 -3.80 -23.72
C GLY A 191 -20.77 -5.05 -24.46
N ARG A 192 -21.55 -5.87 -23.76
CA ARG A 192 -22.16 -7.10 -24.30
C ARG A 192 -23.58 -6.82 -24.77
#